data_AF-A0A9E0IN07-F1
#
_entry.id   AF-A0A9E0IN07-F1
#
_cell.length_a   1.000
_cell.length_b   1.000
_cell.length_c   1.000
_cell.angle_alpha   90.00
_cell.angle_beta   90.00
_cell.angle_gamma   90.00
#
_symmetry.space_group_name_H-M   'P 1'
#
loop_
_entity.id
_entity.type
_entity.pdbx_description
1 polymer ?
#
loop_
_entity_poly.entity_id
_entity_poly.type
_entity_poly.pdbx_seq_one_letter_code
_entity_poly.pdbx_strand_id
1 'polypeptide(L)'
;MANYRVKLSSVPKAPKAPPLLREFGAWLARRPHGSLGWFDALETQAIPDAWDPSNAARLRKEAFAFLSLPDGSLLALLRIGADKPLAVVLLGSEGDRRTVASSLEDLLVQWARGETEIDELDDADGAAGRKALAAWLKEHKVRASKSKPFDFQAWLDGAPAKRAAAPAATATPARAPTALAAKLGPTLRELASLMGRRADDPAVVAFVTKRLGKKVPAGTSERNESANVEAPKKGLELLFSHDIKNEAYPPIRVTAQSFAPYLQLAWVRAEVAESVLGAPWNATDETAVIAALGPPTGRRPEFMTDNKETVPYWRHELDAAAGVELLVEFWRRLRVTMQVRAARDLSKTGDVTEGLFVAWAARRGLLDVGRFTAHADLLARVKAGKAKGSELVAAALTRGLWDDHLRDLPKLRRTAYQYFHNMNKIWITADLKKVFGKRPGPGGHDQPKVDDDSVDAVDKAAKIFDQRFAAWL
;
A
#
# COMPACT_ATOMS: atom_id res chain seq x y z
N MET A 1 -3.38 -35.03 -17.86
CA MET A 1 -2.68 -33.78 -17.48
C MET A 1 -1.19 -34.04 -17.52
N ALA A 2 -0.39 -33.10 -18.02
CA ALA A 2 1.06 -33.20 -17.98
C ALA A 2 1.56 -33.10 -16.53
N ASN A 3 2.71 -33.70 -16.22
CA ASN A 3 3.38 -33.48 -14.94
C ASN A 3 4.21 -32.19 -14.96
N TYR A 4 4.63 -31.72 -13.79
CA TYR A 4 5.55 -30.58 -13.71
C TYR A 4 6.85 -30.81 -14.48
N ARG A 5 7.28 -29.77 -15.19
CA ARG A 5 8.58 -29.72 -15.86
C ARG A 5 9.67 -29.46 -14.83
N VAL A 6 10.65 -30.36 -14.75
CA VAL A 6 11.79 -30.26 -13.83
C VAL A 6 13.11 -30.40 -14.59
N LYS A 7 13.99 -29.40 -14.47
CA LYS A 7 15.31 -29.35 -15.14
C LYS A 7 16.39 -28.81 -14.18
N LEU A 8 16.90 -29.67 -13.31
CA LEU A 8 17.89 -29.31 -12.29
C LEU A 8 19.32 -29.80 -12.62
N SER A 9 19.58 -30.19 -13.88
CA SER A 9 20.85 -30.80 -14.31
C SER A 9 21.97 -29.81 -14.64
N SER A 10 21.65 -28.52 -14.80
CA SER A 10 22.58 -27.45 -15.18
C SER A 10 22.69 -26.39 -14.10
N VAL A 11 23.36 -26.70 -12.98
CA VAL A 11 23.56 -25.73 -11.89
C VAL A 11 24.61 -24.69 -12.31
N PRO A 12 24.37 -23.38 -12.14
CA PRO A 12 25.40 -22.35 -12.31
C PRO A 12 26.63 -22.60 -11.42
N LYS A 13 27.82 -22.11 -11.82
CA LYS A 13 29.11 -22.41 -11.14
C LYS A 13 29.08 -22.14 -9.62
N ALA A 14 28.32 -21.16 -9.16
CA ALA A 14 28.00 -20.91 -7.76
C ALA A 14 26.76 -20.00 -7.64
N PRO A 15 25.98 -20.07 -6.55
CA PRO A 15 26.06 -21.05 -5.46
C PRO A 15 25.58 -22.45 -5.89
N LYS A 16 25.99 -23.49 -5.14
CA LYS A 16 25.57 -24.88 -5.42
C LYS A 16 24.11 -25.08 -5.01
N ALA A 17 23.34 -25.77 -5.85
CA ALA A 17 21.98 -26.17 -5.53
C ALA A 17 21.93 -27.12 -4.31
N PRO A 18 21.08 -26.85 -3.29
CA PRO A 18 20.90 -27.74 -2.15
C PRO A 18 20.44 -29.14 -2.58
N PRO A 19 20.89 -30.22 -1.90
CA PRO A 19 20.38 -31.58 -2.15
C PRO A 19 18.85 -31.66 -2.08
N LEU A 20 18.26 -30.95 -1.10
CA LEU A 20 16.82 -30.85 -0.91
C LEU A 20 16.07 -30.36 -2.17
N LEU A 21 16.65 -29.44 -2.95
CA LEU A 21 16.03 -28.96 -4.19
C LEU A 21 15.93 -30.09 -5.22
N ARG A 22 16.93 -30.96 -5.30
CA ARG A 22 16.94 -32.10 -6.23
C ARG A 22 15.96 -33.18 -5.79
N GLU A 23 15.91 -33.49 -4.50
CA GLU A 23 14.96 -34.45 -3.93
C GLU A 23 13.51 -33.97 -4.15
N PHE A 24 13.25 -32.70 -3.85
CA PHE A 24 11.97 -32.06 -4.12
C PHE A 24 11.63 -32.10 -5.61
N GLY A 25 12.57 -31.75 -6.49
CA GLY A 25 12.37 -31.80 -7.93
C GLY A 25 12.04 -33.20 -8.45
N ALA A 26 12.72 -34.24 -7.96
CA ALA A 26 12.45 -35.62 -8.33
C ALA A 26 11.04 -36.07 -7.88
N TRP A 27 10.59 -35.61 -6.72
CA TRP A 27 9.23 -35.83 -6.24
C TRP A 27 8.19 -35.06 -7.05
N LEU A 28 8.46 -33.79 -7.36
CA LEU A 28 7.57 -32.88 -8.09
C LEU A 28 7.34 -33.32 -9.53
N ALA A 29 8.36 -33.86 -10.20
CA ALA A 29 8.28 -34.38 -11.57
C ALA A 29 7.24 -35.50 -11.76
N ARG A 30 6.77 -36.11 -10.66
CA ARG A 30 5.74 -37.16 -10.65
C ARG A 30 4.34 -36.61 -10.33
N ARG A 31 4.21 -35.30 -10.13
CA ARG A 31 2.95 -34.65 -9.77
C ARG A 31 2.32 -33.98 -10.99
N PRO A 32 0.98 -34.02 -11.11
CA PRO A 32 0.27 -33.28 -12.15
C PRO A 32 0.61 -31.79 -12.07
N HIS A 33 0.84 -31.17 -13.22
CA HIS A 33 0.93 -29.71 -13.33
C HIS A 33 -0.34 -29.06 -12.79
N GLY A 34 -0.19 -27.92 -12.12
CA GLY A 34 -1.27 -27.25 -11.39
C GLY A 34 -1.56 -27.82 -9.98
N SER A 35 -1.10 -29.01 -9.60
CA SER A 35 -1.43 -29.58 -8.28
C SER A 35 -0.79 -28.87 -7.07
N LEU A 36 0.19 -28.00 -7.28
CA LEU A 36 0.86 -27.18 -6.28
C LEU A 36 0.93 -25.71 -6.75
N GLY A 37 -0.07 -25.27 -7.51
CA GLY A 37 -0.06 -23.95 -8.15
C GLY A 37 0.49 -23.95 -9.57
N TRP A 38 0.47 -22.77 -10.19
CA TRP A 38 0.71 -22.56 -11.61
C TRP A 38 2.09 -21.93 -11.85
N PHE A 39 3.06 -22.74 -12.23
CA PHE A 39 4.40 -22.29 -12.61
C PHE A 39 4.92 -23.07 -13.81
N ASP A 40 5.83 -22.46 -14.57
CA ASP A 40 6.25 -22.98 -15.87
C ASP A 40 7.25 -24.14 -15.73
N ALA A 41 8.21 -24.00 -14.82
CA ALA A 41 9.24 -25.00 -14.59
C ALA A 41 9.90 -24.84 -13.22
N LEU A 42 10.35 -25.98 -12.66
CA LEU A 42 11.38 -26.02 -11.65
C LEU A 42 12.73 -26.27 -12.34
N GLU A 43 13.49 -25.22 -12.62
CA GLU A 43 14.73 -25.32 -13.37
C GLU A 43 15.82 -24.38 -12.86
N THR A 44 17.07 -24.87 -12.86
CA THR A 44 18.21 -24.05 -12.45
C THR A 44 18.71 -23.21 -13.62
N GLN A 45 18.64 -21.89 -13.50
CA GLN A 45 19.09 -20.95 -14.51
C GLN A 45 19.85 -19.76 -13.91
N ALA A 46 20.75 -19.17 -14.70
CA ALA A 46 21.39 -17.91 -14.35
C ALA A 46 20.35 -16.78 -14.39
N ILE A 47 20.48 -15.80 -13.49
CA ILE A 47 19.61 -14.62 -13.47
C ILE A 47 19.96 -13.71 -14.67
N PRO A 48 19.00 -13.37 -15.55
CA PRO A 48 19.22 -12.45 -16.67
C PRO A 48 19.63 -11.03 -16.22
N ASP A 49 20.43 -10.31 -17.03
CA ASP A 49 20.89 -8.94 -16.68
C ASP A 49 19.75 -7.94 -16.55
N ALA A 50 18.69 -8.12 -17.35
CA ALA A 50 17.56 -7.21 -17.43
C ALA A 50 16.79 -7.06 -16.10
N TRP A 51 16.95 -8.01 -15.17
CA TRP A 51 16.26 -8.03 -13.88
C TRP A 51 16.72 -6.93 -12.92
N ASP A 52 18.04 -6.73 -12.86
CA ASP A 52 18.64 -5.66 -12.07
C ASP A 52 19.99 -5.32 -12.67
N PRO A 53 20.04 -4.41 -13.66
CA PRO A 53 21.29 -4.03 -14.32
C PRO A 53 22.37 -3.56 -13.34
N SER A 54 21.97 -2.90 -12.24
CA SER A 54 22.87 -2.37 -11.21
C SER A 54 23.47 -3.46 -10.31
N ASN A 55 22.75 -4.58 -10.10
CA ASN A 55 23.20 -5.69 -9.26
C ASN A 55 23.50 -6.99 -10.02
N ALA A 56 23.39 -7.01 -11.35
CA ALA A 56 23.41 -8.23 -12.15
C ALA A 56 24.65 -9.10 -11.92
N ALA A 57 25.84 -8.47 -11.86
CA ALA A 57 27.09 -9.17 -11.58
C ALA A 57 27.09 -9.87 -10.22
N ARG A 58 26.52 -9.21 -9.20
CA ARG A 58 26.43 -9.74 -7.84
C ARG A 58 25.38 -10.86 -7.76
N LEU A 59 24.20 -10.65 -8.36
CA LEU A 59 23.13 -11.64 -8.41
C LEU A 59 23.60 -12.93 -9.09
N ARG A 60 24.30 -12.85 -10.22
CA ARG A 60 24.84 -14.04 -10.92
C ARG A 60 25.92 -14.78 -10.14
N LYS A 61 26.66 -14.08 -9.29
CA LYS A 61 27.70 -14.68 -8.45
C LYS A 61 27.12 -15.38 -7.21
N GLU A 62 26.04 -14.82 -6.68
CA GLU A 62 25.51 -15.15 -5.36
C GLU A 62 24.17 -15.89 -5.42
N ALA A 63 23.49 -15.95 -6.57
CA ALA A 63 22.19 -16.59 -6.73
C ALA A 63 22.00 -17.32 -8.07
N PHE A 64 21.01 -18.20 -8.08
CA PHE A 64 20.46 -18.79 -9.31
C PHE A 64 18.93 -18.90 -9.16
N ALA A 65 18.21 -18.72 -10.27
CA ALA A 65 16.76 -18.96 -10.28
C ALA A 65 16.49 -20.46 -10.33
N PHE A 66 15.46 -20.91 -9.62
CA PHE A 66 15.08 -22.33 -9.54
C PHE A 66 13.60 -22.59 -9.89
N LEU A 67 12.76 -21.55 -9.96
CA LEU A 67 11.35 -21.66 -10.31
C LEU A 67 10.93 -20.43 -11.13
N SER A 68 10.25 -20.67 -12.25
CA SER A 68 9.78 -19.64 -13.18
C SER A 68 8.25 -19.56 -13.12
N LEU A 69 7.72 -18.35 -12.92
CA LEU A 69 6.29 -18.06 -12.86
C LEU A 69 5.75 -17.58 -14.22
N PRO A 70 4.44 -17.75 -14.50
CA PRO A 70 3.86 -17.48 -15.82
C PRO A 70 3.85 -15.99 -16.22
N ASP A 71 3.90 -15.09 -15.24
CA ASP A 71 4.04 -13.64 -15.41
C ASP A 71 5.47 -13.22 -15.79
N GLY A 72 6.39 -14.19 -15.90
CA GLY A 72 7.81 -13.99 -16.14
C GLY A 72 8.64 -13.85 -14.86
N SER A 73 8.02 -13.82 -13.68
CA SER A 73 8.72 -13.71 -12.40
C SER A 73 9.57 -14.95 -12.06
N LEU A 74 10.63 -14.76 -11.27
CA LEU A 74 11.58 -15.81 -10.90
C LEU A 74 11.71 -15.92 -9.39
N LEU A 75 11.67 -17.14 -8.85
CA LEU A 75 12.21 -17.42 -7.52
C LEU A 75 13.67 -17.86 -7.65
N ALA A 76 14.52 -17.29 -6.81
CA ALA A 76 15.94 -17.56 -6.76
C ALA A 76 16.41 -17.99 -5.38
N LEU A 77 17.43 -18.85 -5.37
CA LEU A 77 18.18 -19.21 -4.17
C LEU A 77 19.43 -18.34 -4.08
N LEU A 78 19.55 -17.59 -2.98
CA LEU A 78 20.59 -16.59 -2.77
C LEU A 78 21.51 -16.97 -1.61
N ARG A 79 22.82 -16.87 -1.84
CA ARG A 79 23.86 -17.03 -0.81
C ARG A 79 23.95 -15.77 0.05
N ILE A 80 23.68 -15.94 1.34
CA ILE A 80 23.61 -14.85 2.33
C ILE A 80 24.72 -14.93 3.40
N GLY A 81 25.68 -15.84 3.20
CA GLY A 81 26.83 -16.13 4.06
C GLY A 81 27.41 -17.51 3.72
N ALA A 82 28.64 -17.78 4.14
CA ALA A 82 29.31 -19.06 3.87
C ALA A 82 28.61 -20.26 4.54
N ASP A 83 28.16 -20.08 5.79
CA ASP A 83 27.57 -21.13 6.62
C ASP A 83 26.07 -20.93 6.89
N LYS A 84 25.40 -20.12 6.04
CA LYS A 84 23.97 -19.86 6.15
C LYS A 84 23.19 -20.63 5.10
N PRO A 85 21.96 -21.08 5.40
CA PRO A 85 21.05 -21.56 4.37
C PRO A 85 20.87 -20.53 3.25
N LEU A 86 20.65 -21.00 2.02
CA LEU A 86 20.33 -20.14 0.91
C LEU A 86 18.93 -19.55 1.12
N ALA A 87 18.80 -18.23 1.10
CA ALA A 87 17.51 -17.56 1.19
C ALA A 87 16.74 -17.72 -0.13
N VAL A 88 15.41 -17.73 -0.05
CA VAL A 88 14.53 -17.72 -1.22
C VAL A 88 14.10 -16.28 -1.45
N VAL A 89 14.36 -15.76 -2.64
CA VAL A 89 14.01 -14.40 -3.04
C VAL A 89 13.17 -14.40 -4.31
N LEU A 90 12.28 -13.43 -4.43
CA LEU A 90 11.46 -13.19 -5.61
C LEU A 90 12.07 -12.05 -6.42
N LEU A 91 12.16 -12.27 -7.73
CA LEU A 91 12.40 -11.27 -8.76
C LEU A 91 11.10 -11.19 -9.58
N GLY A 92 10.31 -10.14 -9.39
CA GLY A 92 9.00 -9.94 -10.00
C GLY A 92 9.03 -9.15 -11.31
N SER A 93 8.33 -9.60 -12.36
CA SER A 93 8.47 -9.06 -13.73
C SER A 93 8.19 -7.56 -13.87
N GLU A 94 7.40 -7.00 -12.96
CA GLU A 94 7.10 -5.56 -12.85
C GLU A 94 8.08 -4.79 -11.95
N GLY A 95 9.20 -5.39 -11.57
CA GLY A 95 10.26 -4.78 -10.77
C GLY A 95 10.23 -5.11 -9.27
N ASP A 96 9.25 -5.88 -8.79
CA ASP A 96 9.12 -6.31 -7.39
C ASP A 96 10.30 -7.19 -6.95
N ARG A 97 10.80 -6.97 -5.72
CA ARG A 97 11.95 -7.68 -5.17
C ARG A 97 11.74 -7.91 -3.68
N ARG A 98 11.64 -9.17 -3.26
CA ARG A 98 11.44 -9.49 -1.84
C ARG A 98 12.09 -10.79 -1.41
N THR A 99 12.35 -10.90 -0.11
CA THR A 99 12.61 -12.20 0.51
C THR A 99 11.28 -12.94 0.64
N VAL A 100 11.20 -14.15 0.09
CA VAL A 100 10.04 -15.04 0.24
C VAL A 100 10.20 -15.91 1.48
N ALA A 101 11.39 -16.49 1.65
CA ALA A 101 11.69 -17.36 2.78
C ALA A 101 13.16 -17.27 3.20
N SER A 102 13.45 -17.53 4.47
CA SER A 102 14.83 -17.50 4.98
C SER A 102 15.63 -18.75 4.58
N SER A 103 14.96 -19.80 4.11
CA SER A 103 15.57 -20.98 3.51
C SER A 103 14.63 -21.71 2.55
N LEU A 104 15.15 -22.70 1.81
CA LEU A 104 14.33 -23.57 0.96
C LEU A 104 13.33 -24.40 1.80
N GLU A 105 13.74 -24.86 2.98
CA GLU A 105 12.87 -25.58 3.90
C GLU A 105 11.67 -24.73 4.34
N ASP A 106 11.91 -23.45 4.65
CA ASP A 106 10.85 -22.51 5.03
C ASP A 106 9.84 -22.33 3.90
N LEU A 107 10.33 -22.12 2.67
CA LEU A 107 9.46 -22.01 1.49
C LEU A 107 8.59 -23.25 1.33
N LEU A 108 9.18 -24.45 1.37
CA LEU A 108 8.42 -25.68 1.15
C LEU A 108 7.34 -25.90 2.24
N VAL A 109 7.63 -25.54 3.49
CA VAL A 109 6.66 -25.60 4.60
C VAL A 109 5.53 -24.58 4.41
N GLN A 110 5.85 -23.35 4.01
CA GLN A 110 4.85 -22.32 3.68
C GLN A 110 3.98 -22.75 2.49
N TRP A 111 4.60 -23.29 1.45
CA TRP A 111 3.90 -23.76 0.24
C TRP A 111 2.95 -24.92 0.53
N ALA A 112 3.33 -25.84 1.42
CA ALA A 112 2.44 -26.90 1.89
C ALA A 112 1.18 -26.38 2.62
N ARG A 113 1.19 -25.12 3.07
CA ARG A 113 0.08 -24.45 3.76
C ARG A 113 -0.66 -23.45 2.87
N GLY A 114 -0.08 -23.06 1.73
CA GLY A 114 -0.57 -21.95 0.92
C GLY A 114 -0.32 -20.60 1.58
N GLU A 115 0.85 -20.44 2.20
CA GLU A 115 1.26 -19.25 2.95
C GLU A 115 2.57 -18.66 2.36
N THR A 116 2.79 -18.76 1.05
CA THR A 116 4.00 -18.21 0.38
C THR A 116 3.86 -16.73 0.02
N GLU A 117 2.63 -16.22 0.04
CA GLU A 117 2.23 -14.89 -0.45
C GLU A 117 2.52 -14.71 -1.95
N ILE A 118 2.57 -15.82 -2.70
CA ILE A 118 2.74 -15.83 -4.16
C ILE A 118 1.45 -16.40 -4.72
N ASP A 119 0.64 -15.57 -5.38
CA ASP A 119 -0.69 -15.92 -5.85
C ASP A 119 -0.67 -17.17 -6.73
N GLU A 120 0.33 -17.30 -7.61
CA GLU A 120 0.51 -18.45 -8.49
C GLU A 120 0.72 -19.77 -7.72
N LEU A 121 1.33 -19.72 -6.53
CA LEU A 121 1.59 -20.90 -5.69
C LEU A 121 0.48 -21.14 -4.65
N ASP A 122 -0.16 -20.06 -4.21
CA ASP A 122 -1.16 -20.04 -3.15
C ASP A 122 -2.60 -20.14 -3.66
N ASP A 123 -2.81 -20.12 -4.98
CA ASP A 123 -4.10 -20.34 -5.65
C ASP A 123 -4.86 -21.56 -5.08
N ALA A 124 -6.15 -21.36 -4.78
CA ALA A 124 -7.04 -22.38 -4.27
C ALA A 124 -7.25 -23.53 -5.26
N ASP A 125 -7.28 -23.23 -6.56
CA ASP A 125 -7.40 -24.23 -7.62
C ASP A 125 -6.14 -25.11 -7.71
N GLY A 126 -5.00 -24.57 -7.25
CA GLY A 126 -3.72 -25.24 -7.16
C GLY A 126 -3.45 -25.99 -5.85
N ALA A 127 -4.45 -26.13 -4.96
CA ALA A 127 -4.22 -26.63 -3.60
C ALA A 127 -4.23 -28.17 -3.46
N ALA A 128 -4.66 -28.92 -4.48
CA ALA A 128 -4.93 -30.35 -4.38
C ALA A 128 -3.71 -31.21 -3.95
N GLY A 129 -2.50 -30.79 -4.27
CA GLY A 129 -1.24 -31.46 -3.94
C GLY A 129 -0.63 -31.04 -2.60
N ARG A 130 -1.15 -30.00 -1.92
CA ARG A 130 -0.55 -29.46 -0.67
C ARG A 130 -0.47 -30.51 0.44
N LYS A 131 -1.49 -31.35 0.58
CA LYS A 131 -1.48 -32.46 1.54
C LYS A 131 -0.39 -33.49 1.22
N ALA A 132 -0.16 -33.76 -0.06
CA ALA A 132 0.92 -34.66 -0.49
C ALA A 132 2.30 -34.05 -0.23
N LEU A 133 2.46 -32.73 -0.44
CA LEU A 133 3.67 -32.00 -0.09
C LEU A 133 3.93 -32.04 1.42
N ALA A 134 2.92 -31.75 2.24
CA ALA A 134 3.03 -31.83 3.71
C ALA A 134 3.43 -33.24 4.18
N ALA A 135 2.87 -34.29 3.57
CA ALA A 135 3.25 -35.67 3.87
C ALA A 135 4.70 -35.99 3.48
N TRP A 136 5.13 -35.55 2.28
CA TRP A 136 6.50 -35.71 1.80
C TRP A 136 7.52 -35.02 2.71
N LEU A 137 7.23 -33.78 3.13
CA LEU A 137 8.07 -33.02 4.08
C LEU A 137 8.22 -33.76 5.42
N LYS A 138 7.13 -34.36 5.92
CA LYS A 138 7.16 -35.15 7.15
C LYS A 138 8.02 -36.41 7.00
N GLU A 139 7.88 -37.12 5.89
CA GLU A 139 8.66 -38.33 5.56
C GLU A 139 10.16 -38.01 5.46
N HIS A 140 10.51 -36.91 4.80
CA HIS A 140 11.89 -36.47 4.58
C HIS A 140 12.44 -35.64 5.75
N LYS A 141 11.67 -35.52 6.85
CA LYS A 141 12.02 -34.78 8.07
C LYS A 141 12.40 -33.31 7.82
N VAL A 142 11.85 -32.70 6.77
CA VAL A 142 12.03 -31.29 6.43
C VAL A 142 11.19 -30.45 7.39
N ARG A 143 11.79 -29.46 8.04
CA ARG A 143 11.14 -28.56 8.99
C ARG A 143 11.58 -27.12 8.72
N ALA A 144 10.70 -26.17 9.06
CA ALA A 144 11.03 -24.76 9.01
C ALA A 144 12.33 -24.47 9.77
N SER A 145 13.20 -23.70 9.13
CA SER A 145 14.46 -23.25 9.65
C SER A 145 14.25 -22.29 10.82
N LYS A 146 15.17 -22.32 11.79
CA LYS A 146 15.24 -21.29 12.85
C LYS A 146 16.15 -20.12 12.45
N SER A 147 16.39 -19.97 11.14
CA SER A 147 17.28 -18.94 10.62
C SER A 147 16.71 -17.55 10.91
N LYS A 148 17.61 -16.59 11.11
CA LYS A 148 17.21 -15.19 11.23
C LYS A 148 16.59 -14.74 9.90
N PRO A 149 15.55 -13.89 9.94
CA PRO A 149 15.02 -13.25 8.74
C PRO A 149 16.12 -12.60 7.91
N PHE A 150 16.03 -12.76 6.59
CA PHE A 150 16.95 -12.19 5.62
C PHE A 150 16.26 -11.07 4.84
N ASP A 151 17.00 -10.01 4.51
CA ASP A 151 16.49 -8.87 3.73
C ASP A 151 17.21 -8.79 2.39
N PHE A 152 16.48 -9.14 1.33
CA PHE A 152 16.99 -9.11 -0.03
C PHE A 152 17.22 -7.69 -0.54
N GLN A 153 16.36 -6.73 -0.19
CA GLN A 153 16.49 -5.36 -0.66
C GLN A 153 17.71 -4.67 -0.04
N ALA A 154 17.93 -4.83 1.27
CA ALA A 154 19.15 -4.34 1.92
C ALA A 154 20.41 -5.02 1.37
N TRP A 155 20.30 -6.30 0.99
CA TRP A 155 21.39 -6.99 0.32
C TRP A 155 21.68 -6.37 -1.05
N LEU A 156 20.67 -6.07 -1.87
CA LEU A 156 20.82 -5.37 -3.16
C LEU A 156 21.44 -3.99 -2.98
N ASP A 157 21.05 -3.24 -1.94
CA ASP A 157 21.57 -1.91 -1.62
C ASP A 157 23.05 -1.92 -1.15
N GLY A 158 23.67 -3.08 -0.95
CA GLY A 158 25.08 -3.19 -0.54
C GLY A 158 25.32 -3.08 0.96
N ALA A 159 24.29 -3.10 1.81
CA ALA A 159 24.44 -3.06 3.25
C ALA A 159 24.93 -4.42 3.80
N PRO A 160 25.89 -4.46 4.74
CA PRO A 160 26.20 -5.70 5.47
C PRO A 160 24.97 -6.17 6.23
N ALA A 161 24.77 -7.49 6.34
CA ALA A 161 23.66 -8.15 7.04
C ALA A 161 23.64 -7.96 8.58
N LYS A 162 24.10 -6.81 9.08
CA LYS A 162 23.64 -6.25 10.34
C LYS A 162 22.33 -5.57 10.03
N ARG A 163 21.27 -6.02 10.73
CA ARG A 163 20.03 -5.27 10.90
C ARG A 163 20.43 -3.81 11.12
N ALA A 164 20.24 -2.95 10.12
CA ALA A 164 20.37 -1.54 10.38
C ALA A 164 19.36 -1.28 11.49
N ALA A 165 19.78 -0.62 12.56
CA ALA A 165 18.79 -0.07 13.48
C ALA A 165 17.80 0.67 12.60
N ALA A 166 16.50 0.36 12.74
CA ALA A 166 15.47 1.11 12.04
C ALA A 166 15.84 2.59 12.16
N PRO A 167 15.84 3.36 11.06
CA PRO A 167 16.20 4.77 11.12
C PRO A 167 15.53 5.38 12.35
N ALA A 168 16.34 6.05 13.18
CA ALA A 168 15.94 6.56 14.48
C ALA A 168 14.53 7.14 14.35
N ALA A 169 13.61 6.67 15.21
CA ALA A 169 12.19 6.98 15.15
C ALA A 169 12.01 8.41 14.67
N THR A 170 11.66 8.54 13.39
CA THR A 170 11.29 9.83 12.83
C THR A 170 10.27 10.44 13.77
N ALA A 171 10.56 11.64 14.26
CA ALA A 171 9.85 12.24 15.39
C ALA A 171 8.34 11.98 15.25
N THR A 172 7.79 11.20 16.18
CA THR A 172 6.34 11.06 16.30
C THR A 172 5.78 12.47 16.36
N PRO A 173 4.74 12.81 15.56
CA PRO A 173 4.16 14.14 15.61
C PRO A 173 3.87 14.54 17.05
N ALA A 174 4.12 15.82 17.35
CA ALA A 174 3.79 16.36 18.66
C ALA A 174 2.31 16.05 18.96
N ARG A 175 2.04 15.65 20.20
CA ARG A 175 0.67 15.35 20.65
C ARG A 175 0.06 16.63 21.21
N ALA A 176 -1.12 16.98 20.72
CA ALA A 176 -1.95 18.05 21.28
C ALA A 176 -3.42 17.58 21.34
N PRO A 177 -3.77 16.67 22.28
CA PRO A 177 -5.14 16.16 22.39
C PRO A 177 -6.14 17.29 22.68
N THR A 178 -7.27 17.28 21.99
CA THR A 178 -8.33 18.27 22.20
C THR A 178 -9.13 17.97 23.48
N ALA A 179 -9.87 18.95 23.98
CA ALA A 179 -10.83 18.74 25.08
C ALA A 179 -11.88 17.67 24.75
N LEU A 180 -12.15 17.43 23.45
CA LEU A 180 -13.08 16.41 23.01
C LEU A 180 -12.51 15.00 23.17
N ALA A 181 -11.21 14.81 22.95
CA ALA A 181 -10.55 13.53 23.20
C ALA A 181 -10.66 13.09 24.68
N ALA A 182 -10.68 14.06 25.61
CA ALA A 182 -10.89 13.80 27.04
C ALA A 182 -12.33 13.34 27.38
N LYS A 183 -13.31 13.54 26.49
CA LYS A 183 -14.69 13.04 26.68
C LYS A 183 -14.88 11.60 26.21
N LEU A 184 -13.89 11.01 25.53
CA LEU A 184 -13.93 9.62 25.12
C LEU A 184 -13.78 8.69 26.33
N GLY A 185 -14.38 7.51 26.22
CA GLY A 185 -14.16 6.40 27.15
C GLY A 185 -12.69 5.95 27.17
N PRO A 186 -12.29 5.18 28.20
CA PRO A 186 -10.88 4.87 28.43
C PRO A 186 -10.23 4.10 27.26
N THR A 187 -10.93 3.16 26.63
CA THR A 187 -10.40 2.42 25.47
C THR A 187 -10.23 3.34 24.27
N LEU A 188 -11.24 4.16 23.96
CA LEU A 188 -11.19 5.05 22.80
C LEU A 188 -10.18 6.18 22.98
N ARG A 189 -10.01 6.68 24.21
CA ARG A 189 -8.97 7.67 24.53
C ARG A 189 -7.57 7.08 24.40
N GLU A 190 -7.35 5.87 24.91
CA GLU A 190 -6.10 5.14 24.74
C GLU A 190 -5.81 4.94 23.24
N LEU A 191 -6.79 4.44 22.48
CA LEU A 191 -6.67 4.26 21.03
C LEU A 191 -6.32 5.57 20.30
N ALA A 192 -6.97 6.68 20.62
CA ALA A 192 -6.66 8.00 20.04
C ALA A 192 -5.20 8.40 20.27
N SER A 193 -4.67 8.10 21.46
CA SER A 193 -3.26 8.35 21.80
C SER A 193 -2.27 7.42 21.09
N LEU A 194 -2.75 6.37 20.42
CA LEU A 194 -1.97 5.41 19.66
C LEU A 194 -2.01 5.66 18.15
N MET A 195 -3.06 6.31 17.62
CA MET A 195 -3.18 6.61 16.20
C MET A 195 -1.95 7.34 15.65
N GLY A 196 -1.42 6.87 14.53
CA GLY A 196 -0.22 7.36 13.88
C GLY A 196 1.11 6.92 14.53
N ARG A 197 1.08 6.11 15.59
CA ARG A 197 2.30 5.47 16.10
C ARG A 197 2.64 4.25 15.25
N ARG A 198 3.93 3.89 15.22
CA ARG A 198 4.40 2.70 14.52
C ARG A 198 3.98 1.43 15.26
N ALA A 199 3.83 0.34 14.52
CA ALA A 199 3.51 -0.99 15.05
C ALA A 199 4.52 -1.49 16.11
N ASP A 200 5.78 -1.07 16.03
CA ASP A 200 6.83 -1.41 17.00
C ASP A 200 6.87 -0.50 18.24
N ASP A 201 6.03 0.53 18.32
CA ASP A 201 5.91 1.38 19.51
C ASP A 201 5.44 0.51 20.70
N PRO A 202 6.15 0.52 21.84
CA PRO A 202 5.80 -0.30 23.00
C PRO A 202 4.36 -0.14 23.49
N ALA A 203 3.78 1.06 23.37
CA ALA A 203 2.39 1.33 23.75
C ALA A 203 1.41 0.67 22.78
N VAL A 204 1.71 0.69 21.47
CA VAL A 204 0.92 -0.02 20.44
C VAL A 204 1.01 -1.53 20.64
N VAL A 205 2.21 -2.05 20.84
CA VAL A 205 2.43 -3.48 21.12
C VAL A 205 1.66 -3.90 22.37
N ALA A 206 1.73 -3.12 23.45
CA ALA A 206 1.01 -3.41 24.68
C ALA A 206 -0.52 -3.42 24.46
N PHE A 207 -1.06 -2.43 23.76
CA PHE A 207 -2.50 -2.37 23.46
C PHE A 207 -2.96 -3.59 22.65
N VAL A 208 -2.27 -3.91 21.56
CA VAL A 208 -2.63 -5.04 20.68
C VAL A 208 -2.48 -6.38 21.40
N THR A 209 -1.37 -6.61 22.10
CA THR A 209 -1.09 -7.90 22.73
C THR A 209 -1.85 -8.12 24.01
N LYS A 210 -1.91 -7.13 24.90
CA LYS A 210 -2.51 -7.28 26.24
C LYS A 210 -4.00 -6.98 26.24
N ARG A 211 -4.45 -5.95 25.52
CA ARG A 211 -5.87 -5.55 25.52
C ARG A 211 -6.69 -6.32 24.49
N LEU A 212 -6.16 -6.48 23.28
CA LEU A 212 -6.87 -7.18 22.20
C LEU A 212 -6.60 -8.70 22.18
N GLY A 213 -5.50 -9.16 22.81
CA GLY A 213 -5.10 -10.57 22.77
C GLY A 213 -4.62 -11.00 21.38
N LYS A 214 -4.06 -10.07 20.61
CA LYS A 214 -3.64 -10.27 19.21
C LYS A 214 -2.15 -10.08 19.04
N LYS A 215 -1.64 -10.41 17.87
CA LYS A 215 -0.27 -10.08 17.48
C LYS A 215 -0.30 -8.81 16.65
N VAL A 216 0.68 -7.94 16.87
CA VAL A 216 0.97 -6.84 15.95
C VAL A 216 1.46 -7.43 14.63
N PRO A 217 1.14 -6.83 13.47
CA PRO A 217 1.69 -7.28 12.19
C PRO A 217 3.22 -7.34 12.26
N ALA A 218 3.80 -8.44 11.77
CA ALA A 218 5.25 -8.63 11.74
C ALA A 218 5.92 -7.74 10.68
N GLY A 219 5.12 -7.15 9.78
CA GLY A 219 5.52 -6.36 8.64
C GLY A 219 4.41 -6.25 7.60
N THR A 220 4.59 -5.32 6.68
CA THR A 220 3.83 -5.14 5.44
C THR A 220 4.84 -5.17 4.28
N SER A 221 4.42 -5.55 3.07
CA SER A 221 5.31 -5.70 1.90
C SER A 221 4.92 -4.70 0.80
N GLU A 222 5.72 -4.56 -0.26
CA GLU A 222 5.33 -3.73 -1.43
C GLU A 222 4.02 -4.21 -2.08
N ARG A 223 3.69 -5.51 -1.96
CA ARG A 223 2.42 -6.07 -2.44
C ARG A 223 1.28 -5.97 -1.41
N ASN A 224 1.60 -5.71 -0.15
CA ASN A 224 0.63 -5.62 0.93
C ASN A 224 0.99 -4.44 1.83
N GLU A 225 0.64 -3.24 1.36
CA GLU A 225 1.01 -1.96 1.99
C GLU A 225 0.31 -1.73 3.34
N SER A 226 -0.67 -2.58 3.68
CA SER A 226 -1.42 -2.51 4.93
C SER A 226 -1.72 -3.88 5.53
N ALA A 227 -1.99 -3.93 6.84
CA ALA A 227 -2.34 -5.14 7.55
C ALA A 227 -3.41 -4.86 8.62
N ASN A 228 -4.42 -5.72 8.68
CA ASN A 228 -5.50 -5.61 9.67
C ASN A 228 -5.19 -6.45 10.91
N VAL A 229 -5.52 -5.90 12.08
CA VAL A 229 -5.65 -6.65 13.34
C VAL A 229 -7.10 -6.61 13.77
N GLU A 230 -7.80 -7.72 13.57
CA GLU A 230 -9.21 -7.86 13.92
C GLU A 230 -9.40 -8.40 15.34
N ALA A 231 -10.14 -7.65 16.16
CA ALA A 231 -10.58 -8.03 17.50
C ALA A 231 -12.10 -7.82 17.66
N PRO A 232 -12.95 -8.59 16.95
CA PRO A 232 -14.39 -8.36 16.90
C PRO A 232 -15.06 -8.44 18.27
N LYS A 233 -14.62 -9.36 19.15
CA LYS A 233 -15.11 -9.47 20.54
C LYS A 233 -14.77 -8.25 21.42
N LYS A 234 -13.88 -7.38 20.95
CA LYS A 234 -13.49 -6.12 21.60
C LYS A 234 -14.02 -4.90 20.85
N GLY A 235 -14.80 -5.11 19.78
CA GLY A 235 -15.36 -4.05 18.95
C GLY A 235 -14.32 -3.23 18.19
N LEU A 236 -13.15 -3.80 17.91
CA LEU A 236 -12.04 -3.08 17.28
C LEU A 236 -11.45 -3.85 16.11
N GLU A 237 -11.12 -3.10 15.07
CA GLU A 237 -10.35 -3.56 13.93
C GLU A 237 -9.35 -2.46 13.58
N LEU A 238 -8.06 -2.78 13.64
CA LEU A 238 -6.97 -1.82 13.44
C LEU A 238 -6.33 -2.04 12.08
N LEU A 239 -6.18 -0.98 11.30
CA LEU A 239 -5.46 -0.96 10.04
C LEU A 239 -4.09 -0.31 10.25
N PHE A 240 -3.05 -1.09 10.00
CA PHE A 240 -1.69 -0.61 9.94
C PHE A 240 -1.28 -0.39 8.48
N SER A 241 -0.64 0.73 8.14
CA SER A 241 -0.22 1.03 6.76
C SER A 241 1.15 1.71 6.68
N HIS A 242 1.92 1.42 5.62
CA HIS A 242 3.10 2.19 5.25
C HIS A 242 2.76 3.46 4.47
N ASP A 243 1.60 3.47 3.82
CA ASP A 243 1.14 4.54 2.96
C ASP A 243 0.26 5.53 3.74
N ILE A 244 0.86 6.13 4.79
CA ILE A 244 0.18 7.16 5.56
C ILE A 244 0.13 8.46 4.75
N LYS A 245 -1.06 8.77 4.24
CA LYS A 245 -1.36 9.95 3.44
C LYS A 245 -1.50 11.24 4.25
N ASN A 246 -0.56 11.46 5.19
CA ASN A 246 -0.51 12.64 6.04
C ASN A 246 0.94 13.14 6.13
N GLU A 247 1.15 14.41 5.78
CA GLU A 247 2.48 15.02 5.68
C GLU A 247 3.24 15.05 7.00
N ALA A 248 2.54 15.07 8.15
CA ALA A 248 3.15 15.08 9.47
C ALA A 248 3.89 13.75 9.78
N TYR A 249 3.57 12.68 9.06
CA TYR A 249 4.14 11.35 9.29
C TYR A 249 5.10 11.02 8.16
N PRO A 250 6.41 10.93 8.34
CA PRO A 250 7.36 10.66 7.25
C PRO A 250 7.09 9.32 6.55
N PRO A 251 7.43 9.17 5.26
CA PRO A 251 7.27 7.90 4.56
C PRO A 251 8.14 6.86 5.23
N ILE A 252 7.56 5.69 5.52
CA ILE A 252 8.34 4.55 5.94
C ILE A 252 8.89 3.93 4.67
N ARG A 253 10.21 4.02 4.46
CA ARG A 253 10.87 3.37 3.32
C ARG A 253 10.49 1.89 3.35
N VAL A 254 9.80 1.38 2.33
CA VAL A 254 9.49 -0.05 2.27
C VAL A 254 10.79 -0.81 2.02
N THR A 255 11.17 -1.65 2.96
CA THR A 255 12.26 -2.61 2.81
C THR A 255 11.83 -3.88 3.54
N ALA A 256 12.46 -5.03 3.27
CA ALA A 256 12.27 -6.23 4.09
C ALA A 256 12.91 -6.11 5.49
N GLN A 257 13.16 -4.88 5.98
CA GLN A 257 13.52 -4.53 7.37
C GLN A 257 12.62 -3.43 7.95
N SER A 258 11.87 -2.73 7.11
CA SER A 258 11.07 -1.58 7.49
C SER A 258 9.62 -2.00 7.72
N PHE A 259 9.45 -2.77 8.80
CA PHE A 259 8.25 -3.58 9.04
C PHE A 259 7.30 -3.01 10.09
N ALA A 260 7.47 -1.76 10.48
CA ALA A 260 6.57 -1.18 11.48
C ALA A 260 5.68 -0.11 10.85
N PRO A 261 4.62 -0.52 10.12
CA PRO A 261 3.63 0.40 9.59
C PRO A 261 3.02 1.26 10.69
N TYR A 262 2.46 2.42 10.31
CA TYR A 262 1.72 3.26 11.24
C TYR A 262 0.33 2.68 11.49
N LEU A 263 -0.14 2.75 12.73
CA LEU A 263 -1.56 2.57 13.03
C LEU A 263 -2.35 3.73 12.40
N GLN A 264 -2.86 3.53 11.20
CA GLN A 264 -3.48 4.60 10.40
C GLN A 264 -4.96 4.76 10.73
N LEU A 265 -5.67 3.66 10.87
CA LEU A 265 -7.13 3.66 10.96
C LEU A 265 -7.58 2.59 11.95
N ALA A 266 -8.69 2.85 12.64
CA ALA A 266 -9.37 1.89 13.48
C ALA A 266 -10.89 1.97 13.25
N TRP A 267 -11.51 0.86 12.89
CA TRP A 267 -12.97 0.73 12.91
C TRP A 267 -13.42 0.33 14.32
N VAL A 268 -14.34 1.11 14.87
CA VAL A 268 -14.89 0.94 16.21
C VAL A 268 -16.35 0.47 16.08
N ARG A 269 -16.69 -0.57 16.83
CA ARG A 269 -18.00 -1.22 16.84
C ARG A 269 -18.58 -1.25 18.25
N ALA A 270 -19.87 -1.56 18.35
CA ALA A 270 -20.63 -1.51 19.59
C ALA A 270 -20.06 -2.41 20.71
N GLU A 271 -19.33 -3.47 20.36
CA GLU A 271 -18.70 -4.40 21.32
C GLU A 271 -17.56 -3.76 22.13
N VAL A 272 -17.12 -2.53 21.80
CA VAL A 272 -16.23 -1.75 22.67
C VAL A 272 -16.92 -1.36 23.99
N ALA A 273 -18.27 -1.40 24.02
CA ALA A 273 -19.11 -1.10 25.18
C ALA A 273 -18.87 0.28 25.83
N GLU A 274 -18.31 1.23 25.07
CA GLU A 274 -18.11 2.62 25.45
C GLU A 274 -19.01 3.54 24.61
N SER A 275 -19.50 4.63 25.21
CA SER A 275 -20.23 5.65 24.45
C SER A 275 -19.26 6.45 23.57
N VAL A 276 -19.70 6.76 22.35
CA VAL A 276 -18.96 7.60 21.41
C VAL A 276 -19.55 9.00 21.43
N LEU A 277 -19.02 9.86 22.31
CA LEU A 277 -19.48 11.24 22.49
C LEU A 277 -20.99 11.36 22.75
N GLY A 278 -21.59 10.37 23.42
CA GLY A 278 -23.03 10.32 23.69
C GLY A 278 -23.88 9.69 22.59
N ALA A 279 -23.32 9.42 21.39
CA ALA A 279 -24.07 8.82 20.29
C ALA A 279 -24.47 7.36 20.63
N PRO A 280 -25.75 6.98 20.43
CA PRO A 280 -26.22 5.63 20.74
C PRO A 280 -25.83 4.64 19.63
N TRP A 281 -25.17 3.54 19.99
CA TRP A 281 -24.79 2.47 19.05
C TRP A 281 -25.98 1.82 18.33
N ASN A 282 -27.13 1.78 19.01
CA ASN A 282 -28.39 1.25 18.51
C ASN A 282 -29.27 2.33 17.87
N ALA A 283 -28.72 3.48 17.48
CA ALA A 283 -29.46 4.48 16.71
C ALA A 283 -30.11 3.84 15.48
N THR A 284 -31.43 4.03 15.34
CA THR A 284 -32.23 3.56 14.20
C THR A 284 -32.51 4.67 13.20
N ASP A 285 -32.28 5.93 13.57
CA ASP A 285 -32.46 7.10 12.73
C ASP A 285 -31.38 8.18 13.00
N GLU A 286 -31.31 9.14 12.08
CA GLU A 286 -30.36 10.25 12.13
C GLU A 286 -30.66 11.22 13.29
N THR A 287 -31.92 11.38 13.69
CA THR A 287 -32.35 12.33 14.73
C THR A 287 -31.71 11.99 16.08
N ALA A 288 -31.65 10.70 16.43
CA ALA A 288 -30.99 10.26 17.65
C ALA A 288 -29.48 10.61 17.67
N VAL A 289 -28.81 10.55 16.52
CA VAL A 289 -27.39 10.92 16.41
C VAL A 289 -27.21 12.44 16.46
N ILE A 290 -28.09 13.21 15.80
CA ILE A 290 -28.10 14.68 15.85
C ILE A 290 -28.32 15.17 17.29
N ALA A 291 -29.22 14.55 18.05
CA ALA A 291 -29.47 14.94 19.43
C ALA A 291 -28.21 14.81 20.32
N ALA A 292 -27.32 13.86 20.02
CA ALA A 292 -26.08 13.65 20.75
C ALA A 292 -24.91 14.51 20.23
N LEU A 293 -24.75 14.61 18.91
CA LEU A 293 -23.56 15.20 18.28
C LEU A 293 -23.77 16.59 17.67
N GLY A 294 -25.01 17.08 17.64
CA GLY A 294 -25.40 18.28 16.90
C GLY A 294 -25.60 18.01 15.40
N PRO A 295 -25.76 19.06 14.57
CA PRO A 295 -25.91 18.88 13.12
C PRO A 295 -24.67 18.21 12.50
N PRO A 296 -24.82 17.40 11.44
CA PRO A 296 -23.69 16.75 10.79
C PRO A 296 -22.72 17.78 10.21
N THR A 297 -21.43 17.46 10.26
CA THR A 297 -20.38 18.25 9.59
C THR A 297 -20.63 18.34 8.09
N GLY A 298 -21.20 17.29 7.51
CA GLY A 298 -21.63 17.27 6.12
C GLY A 298 -22.34 15.99 5.75
N ARG A 299 -22.59 15.84 4.45
CA ARG A 299 -23.11 14.61 3.87
C ARG A 299 -22.19 14.13 2.76
N ARG A 300 -22.07 12.81 2.64
CA ARG A 300 -21.31 12.16 1.57
C ARG A 300 -22.16 11.12 0.86
N PRO A 301 -21.83 10.79 -0.40
CA PRO A 301 -22.53 9.71 -1.07
C PRO A 301 -22.29 8.37 -0.37
N GLU A 302 -23.24 7.45 -0.52
CA GLU A 302 -23.13 6.09 0.02
C GLU A 302 -21.98 5.33 -0.65
N PHE A 303 -21.88 5.44 -1.98
CA PHE A 303 -20.77 4.93 -2.76
C PHE A 303 -20.02 6.08 -3.45
N MET A 304 -18.71 5.92 -3.66
CA MET A 304 -17.89 6.93 -4.36
C MET A 304 -18.38 7.24 -5.78
N THR A 305 -19.14 6.32 -6.37
CA THR A 305 -19.77 6.43 -7.68
C THR A 305 -21.14 7.12 -7.67
N ASP A 306 -21.64 7.52 -6.50
CA ASP A 306 -22.91 8.24 -6.41
C ASP A 306 -22.67 9.75 -6.36
N ASN A 307 -23.63 10.49 -6.92
CA ASN A 307 -23.65 11.96 -6.83
C ASN A 307 -24.52 12.47 -5.68
N LYS A 308 -25.43 11.64 -5.16
CA LYS A 308 -26.38 12.03 -4.12
C LYS A 308 -25.72 11.86 -2.74
N GLU A 309 -25.57 12.97 -2.03
CA GLU A 309 -25.01 13.00 -0.67
C GLU A 309 -26.09 12.61 0.35
N THR A 310 -26.18 11.33 0.67
CA THR A 310 -27.23 10.79 1.55
C THR A 310 -26.73 10.49 2.96
N VAL A 311 -25.46 10.13 3.12
CA VAL A 311 -24.90 9.67 4.40
C VAL A 311 -24.41 10.87 5.21
N PRO A 312 -25.07 11.24 6.33
CA PRO A 312 -24.56 12.26 7.24
C PRO A 312 -23.30 11.75 7.95
N TYR A 313 -22.34 12.65 8.15
CA TYR A 313 -21.15 12.39 8.92
C TYR A 313 -20.80 13.54 9.86
N TRP A 314 -20.20 13.21 10.99
CA TRP A 314 -19.64 14.12 11.99
C TRP A 314 -18.15 13.87 12.06
N ARG A 315 -17.35 14.92 11.83
CA ARG A 315 -15.90 14.89 11.97
C ARG A 315 -15.52 15.62 13.25
N HIS A 316 -14.78 14.94 14.10
CA HIS A 316 -14.33 15.44 15.38
C HIS A 316 -12.81 15.35 15.46
N GLU A 317 -12.15 16.48 15.64
CA GLU A 317 -10.70 16.51 15.82
C GLU A 317 -10.33 16.08 17.24
N LEU A 318 -9.50 15.04 17.35
CA LEU A 318 -9.06 14.48 18.63
C LEU A 318 -7.64 14.93 18.99
N ASP A 319 -6.78 15.14 17.99
CA ASP A 319 -5.43 15.69 18.17
C ASP A 319 -5.04 16.44 16.89
N ALA A 320 -4.98 17.76 16.96
CA ALA A 320 -4.73 18.60 15.79
C ALA A 320 -3.28 18.44 15.27
N ALA A 321 -2.32 18.36 16.20
CA ALA A 321 -0.90 18.31 15.87
C ALA A 321 -0.50 16.95 15.28
N ALA A 322 -1.15 15.87 15.72
CA ALA A 322 -1.02 14.55 15.13
C ALA A 322 -2.05 14.26 14.02
N GLY A 323 -2.92 15.21 13.67
CA GLY A 323 -3.98 15.01 12.68
C GLY A 323 -4.90 13.82 12.98
N VAL A 324 -5.15 13.49 14.25
CA VAL A 324 -6.04 12.39 14.63
C VAL A 324 -7.47 12.88 14.70
N GLU A 325 -8.37 12.18 14.02
CA GLU A 325 -9.80 12.49 14.00
C GLU A 325 -10.67 11.26 14.28
N LEU A 326 -11.87 11.54 14.75
CA LEU A 326 -12.98 10.62 14.88
C LEU A 326 -14.04 10.99 13.85
N LEU A 327 -14.34 10.05 12.96
CA LEU A 327 -15.44 10.12 12.01
C LEU A 327 -16.58 9.26 12.54
N VAL A 328 -17.73 9.88 12.74
CA VAL A 328 -19.00 9.19 13.01
C VAL A 328 -19.88 9.34 11.79
N GLU A 329 -20.51 8.26 11.35
CA GLU A 329 -21.44 8.28 10.22
C GLU A 329 -22.69 7.51 10.56
N PHE A 330 -23.80 7.88 9.92
CA PHE A 330 -25.03 7.14 10.04
C PHE A 330 -25.52 6.65 8.67
N TRP A 331 -25.36 5.35 8.43
CA TRP A 331 -25.94 4.67 7.27
C TRP A 331 -26.61 3.38 7.73
N ARG A 332 -27.91 3.48 8.02
CA ARG A 332 -28.77 2.46 8.67
C ARG A 332 -28.36 2.07 10.09
N ARG A 333 -27.11 2.29 10.46
CA ARG A 333 -26.50 2.09 11.77
C ARG A 333 -25.33 3.05 11.93
N LEU A 334 -24.92 3.27 13.18
CA LEU A 334 -23.72 4.04 13.51
C LEU A 334 -22.48 3.34 12.96
N ARG A 335 -21.60 4.09 12.30
CA ARG A 335 -20.26 3.67 11.92
C ARG A 335 -19.28 4.65 12.53
N VAL A 336 -18.26 4.12 13.20
CA VAL A 336 -17.28 4.93 13.90
C VAL A 336 -15.90 4.53 13.42
N THR A 337 -15.16 5.50 12.93
CA THR A 337 -13.79 5.34 12.46
C THR A 337 -12.92 6.34 13.17
N MET A 338 -11.86 5.87 13.80
CA MET A 338 -10.80 6.73 14.30
C MET A 338 -9.62 6.61 13.34
N GLN A 339 -9.07 7.72 12.90
CA GLN A 339 -8.03 7.69 11.86
C GLN A 339 -7.03 8.84 12.04
N VAL A 340 -5.82 8.62 11.53
CA VAL A 340 -4.98 9.73 11.11
C VAL A 340 -5.62 10.31 9.84
N ARG A 341 -5.87 11.62 9.84
CA ARG A 341 -6.43 12.34 8.70
C ARG A 341 -5.56 12.07 7.48
N ALA A 342 -6.16 11.48 6.46
CA ALA A 342 -5.51 11.19 5.19
C ALA A 342 -6.00 12.17 4.13
N ALA A 343 -5.08 12.73 3.34
CA ALA A 343 -5.40 13.31 2.05
C ALA A 343 -5.60 12.18 1.02
N ARG A 344 -6.26 12.49 -0.09
CA ARG A 344 -6.50 11.55 -1.19
C ARG A 344 -5.55 11.84 -2.34
N ASP A 345 -5.04 10.77 -2.91
CA ASP A 345 -4.27 10.86 -4.15
C ASP A 345 -5.19 11.18 -5.32
N LEU A 346 -4.73 11.99 -6.28
CA LEU A 346 -5.37 12.09 -7.60
C LEU A 346 -4.74 11.12 -8.60
N SER A 347 -3.42 10.97 -8.61
CA SER A 347 -2.69 10.06 -9.49
C SER A 347 -1.37 9.60 -8.87
N LYS A 348 -0.77 8.55 -9.44
CA LYS A 348 0.62 8.21 -9.16
C LYS A 348 1.51 9.39 -9.61
N THR A 349 2.46 9.77 -8.77
CA THR A 349 3.35 10.91 -9.02
C THR A 349 4.11 10.76 -10.34
N GLY A 350 4.23 11.87 -11.08
CA GLY A 350 4.99 11.92 -12.34
C GLY A 350 4.15 11.70 -13.61
N ASP A 351 2.82 11.63 -13.51
CA ASP A 351 1.94 11.63 -14.68
C ASP A 351 1.82 13.06 -15.26
N VAL A 352 2.00 13.20 -16.58
CA VAL A 352 1.86 14.49 -17.29
C VAL A 352 0.46 15.10 -17.12
N THR A 353 -0.57 14.26 -17.00
CA THR A 353 -1.98 14.70 -16.83
C THR A 353 -2.19 15.44 -15.51
N GLU A 354 -1.44 15.04 -14.48
CA GLU A 354 -1.36 15.71 -13.19
C GLU A 354 -0.77 17.11 -13.38
N GLY A 355 0.43 17.23 -13.96
CA GLY A 355 1.08 18.52 -14.23
C GLY A 355 0.17 19.51 -14.98
N LEU A 356 -0.55 19.03 -16.00
CA LEU A 356 -1.52 19.84 -16.76
C LEU A 356 -2.65 20.40 -15.88
N PHE A 357 -3.30 19.53 -15.10
CA PHE A 357 -4.38 19.93 -14.21
C PHE A 357 -3.91 20.95 -13.18
N VAL A 358 -2.68 20.82 -12.71
CA VAL A 358 -2.10 21.63 -11.63
C VAL A 358 -1.75 23.01 -12.10
N ALA A 359 -1.09 23.11 -13.26
CA ALA A 359 -0.84 24.38 -13.90
C ALA A 359 -2.15 25.13 -14.18
N TRP A 360 -3.18 24.43 -14.67
CA TRP A 360 -4.51 24.99 -14.87
C TRP A 360 -5.15 25.45 -13.53
N ALA A 361 -5.18 24.59 -12.51
CA ALA A 361 -5.77 24.90 -11.20
C ALA A 361 -5.06 26.06 -10.51
N ALA A 362 -3.73 26.15 -10.64
CA ALA A 362 -2.94 27.27 -10.15
C ALA A 362 -3.38 28.59 -10.82
N ARG A 363 -3.47 28.61 -12.15
CA ARG A 363 -3.89 29.78 -12.95
C ARG A 363 -5.33 30.23 -12.64
N ARG A 364 -6.19 29.30 -12.21
CA ARG A 364 -7.59 29.57 -11.81
C ARG A 364 -7.77 29.86 -10.32
N GLY A 365 -6.71 29.85 -9.52
CA GLY A 365 -6.81 30.11 -8.07
C GLY A 365 -7.57 29.03 -7.31
N LEU A 366 -7.55 27.79 -7.80
CA LEU A 366 -8.18 26.63 -7.17
C LEU A 366 -7.27 25.91 -6.17
N LEU A 367 -5.96 26.21 -6.19
CA LEU A 367 -5.01 25.71 -5.19
C LEU A 367 -5.10 26.50 -3.88
N ASP A 368 -4.97 25.82 -2.75
CA ASP A 368 -4.79 26.42 -1.44
C ASP A 368 -3.35 26.92 -1.28
N VAL A 369 -3.16 28.23 -1.41
CA VAL A 369 -1.83 28.86 -1.37
C VAL A 369 -1.11 28.61 -0.04
N GLY A 370 -1.84 28.43 1.07
CA GLY A 370 -1.24 28.17 2.38
C GLY A 370 -0.41 26.88 2.42
N ARG A 371 -0.77 25.90 1.57
CA ARG A 371 -0.04 24.63 1.42
C ARG A 371 1.28 24.76 0.67
N PHE A 372 1.46 25.84 -0.09
CA PHE A 372 2.65 26.06 -0.91
C PHE A 372 3.59 27.11 -0.32
N THR A 373 3.56 27.36 0.99
CA THR A 373 4.36 28.42 1.61
C THR A 373 5.86 28.25 1.33
N ALA A 374 6.39 27.02 1.41
CA ALA A 374 7.79 26.71 1.07
C ALA A 374 8.12 26.79 -0.44
N HIS A 375 7.10 26.87 -1.29
CA HIS A 375 7.21 26.85 -2.75
C HIS A 375 6.47 28.04 -3.40
N ALA A 376 6.30 29.14 -2.66
CA ALA A 376 5.47 30.27 -3.08
C ALA A 376 5.95 30.88 -4.42
N ASP A 377 7.27 31.03 -4.58
CA ASP A 377 7.87 31.51 -5.83
C ASP A 377 7.62 30.57 -7.00
N LEU A 378 7.76 29.26 -6.79
CA LEU A 378 7.50 28.26 -7.82
C LEU A 378 6.02 28.28 -8.22
N LEU A 379 5.10 28.32 -7.26
CA LEU A 379 3.67 28.47 -7.51
C LEU A 379 3.37 29.75 -8.30
N ALA A 380 4.01 30.88 -7.98
CA ALA A 380 3.84 32.14 -8.71
C ALA A 380 4.31 32.03 -10.17
N ARG A 381 5.45 31.36 -10.41
CA ARG A 381 5.91 31.09 -11.79
C ARG A 381 4.95 30.20 -12.55
N VAL A 382 4.41 29.14 -11.93
CA VAL A 382 3.41 28.25 -12.57
C VAL A 382 2.13 29.03 -12.92
N LYS A 383 1.64 29.87 -12.00
CA LYS A 383 0.50 30.78 -12.25
C LYS A 383 0.74 31.71 -13.43
N ALA A 384 1.97 32.20 -13.61
CA ALA A 384 2.35 33.06 -14.71
C ALA A 384 2.69 32.30 -16.01
N GLY A 385 2.59 30.96 -16.04
CA GLY A 385 3.02 30.14 -17.18
C GLY A 385 4.53 30.14 -17.42
N LYS A 386 5.33 30.51 -16.41
CA LYS A 386 6.81 30.57 -16.48
C LYS A 386 7.49 29.31 -15.91
N ALA A 387 6.72 28.35 -15.43
CA ALA A 387 7.18 27.06 -14.93
C ALA A 387 6.09 26.01 -15.21
N LYS A 388 6.49 24.75 -15.29
CA LYS A 388 5.56 23.62 -15.49
C LYS A 388 4.81 23.27 -14.21
N GLY A 389 3.60 22.74 -14.35
CA GLY A 389 2.87 22.21 -13.21
C GLY A 389 3.60 21.01 -12.60
N SER A 390 4.18 20.15 -13.43
CA SER A 390 4.99 18.98 -13.06
C SER A 390 6.22 19.34 -12.21
N GLU A 391 6.83 20.52 -12.41
CA GLU A 391 7.88 21.04 -11.52
C GLU A 391 7.33 21.30 -10.11
N LEU A 392 6.15 21.92 -10.02
CA LEU A 392 5.50 22.17 -8.74
C LEU A 392 5.06 20.86 -8.08
N VAL A 393 4.55 19.89 -8.85
CA VAL A 393 4.24 18.55 -8.34
C VAL A 393 5.49 17.89 -7.75
N ALA A 394 6.58 17.84 -8.50
CA ALA A 394 7.82 17.23 -8.04
C ALA A 394 8.39 17.90 -6.79
N ALA A 395 8.28 19.22 -6.68
CA ALA A 395 8.85 19.99 -5.57
C ALA A 395 7.97 19.97 -4.31
N ALA A 396 6.66 20.15 -4.47
CA ALA A 396 5.73 20.37 -3.37
C ALA A 396 4.93 19.13 -2.99
N LEU A 397 4.83 18.12 -3.86
CA LEU A 397 3.85 17.03 -3.75
C LEU A 397 4.51 15.66 -3.79
N THR A 398 5.50 15.48 -2.92
CA THR A 398 6.33 14.27 -2.84
C THR A 398 5.56 12.97 -2.53
N ARG A 399 4.24 13.03 -2.28
CA ARG A 399 3.42 11.89 -1.86
C ARG A 399 2.12 11.68 -2.65
N GLY A 400 1.90 12.44 -3.72
CA GLY A 400 0.69 12.34 -4.53
C GLY A 400 -0.59 12.86 -3.86
N LEU A 401 -0.49 13.58 -2.73
CA LEU A 401 -1.61 14.11 -1.98
C LEU A 401 -2.17 15.37 -2.64
N TRP A 402 -3.40 15.31 -3.11
CA TRP A 402 -3.92 16.36 -3.99
C TRP A 402 -5.17 17.05 -3.49
N ASP A 403 -6.03 16.32 -2.80
CA ASP A 403 -7.34 16.85 -2.50
C ASP A 403 -7.26 17.99 -1.49
N ASP A 404 -6.38 17.91 -0.48
CA ASP A 404 -6.19 18.96 0.51
C ASP A 404 -5.32 20.15 0.05
N HIS A 405 -4.68 20.03 -1.11
CA HIS A 405 -3.95 21.11 -1.81
C HIS A 405 -4.85 21.96 -2.71
N LEU A 406 -6.05 21.47 -3.02
CA LEU A 406 -7.13 22.28 -3.57
C LEU A 406 -7.81 23.05 -2.44
N ARG A 407 -8.37 24.22 -2.76
CA ARG A 407 -9.20 24.99 -1.82
C ARG A 407 -10.33 24.12 -1.27
N ASP A 408 -10.68 24.34 -0.01
CA ASP A 408 -11.79 23.64 0.65
C ASP A 408 -13.14 24.24 0.22
N LEU A 409 -13.47 24.05 -1.07
CA LEU A 409 -14.74 24.45 -1.65
C LEU A 409 -15.69 23.25 -1.72
N PRO A 410 -17.01 23.44 -1.50
CA PRO A 410 -17.98 22.37 -1.58
C PRO A 410 -17.80 21.53 -2.85
N LYS A 411 -17.58 20.23 -2.69
CA LYS A 411 -17.46 19.22 -3.75
C LYS A 411 -16.21 19.30 -4.66
N LEU A 412 -15.44 20.39 -4.68
CA LEU A 412 -14.27 20.55 -5.57
C LEU A 412 -13.30 19.37 -5.46
N ARG A 413 -12.83 19.12 -4.24
CA ARG A 413 -11.86 18.06 -3.91
C ARG A 413 -12.35 16.67 -4.34
N ARG A 414 -13.65 16.40 -4.15
CA ARG A 414 -14.26 15.12 -4.57
C ARG A 414 -14.39 15.02 -6.09
N THR A 415 -14.81 16.08 -6.76
CA THR A 415 -14.94 16.08 -8.22
C THR A 415 -13.58 15.89 -8.89
N ALA A 416 -12.53 16.53 -8.39
CA ALA A 416 -11.16 16.26 -8.84
C ALA A 416 -10.81 14.77 -8.66
N TYR A 417 -11.05 14.20 -7.47
CA TYR A 417 -10.81 12.78 -7.22
C TYR A 417 -11.53 11.86 -8.21
N GLN A 418 -12.83 12.07 -8.40
CA GLN A 418 -13.64 11.30 -9.34
C GLN A 418 -13.13 11.44 -10.78
N TYR A 419 -12.67 12.63 -11.16
CA TYR A 419 -12.17 12.91 -12.50
C TYR A 419 -10.87 12.17 -12.82
N PHE A 420 -9.99 12.01 -11.84
CA PHE A 420 -8.76 11.25 -12.06
C PHE A 420 -8.98 9.73 -12.00
N HIS A 421 -9.95 9.26 -11.21
CA HIS A 421 -10.19 7.82 -10.97
C HIS A 421 -11.25 7.18 -11.88
N ASN A 422 -11.61 7.83 -12.99
CA ASN A 422 -12.63 7.34 -13.92
C ASN A 422 -13.96 6.98 -13.22
N MET A 423 -14.38 7.81 -12.27
CA MET A 423 -15.64 7.63 -11.56
C MET A 423 -16.73 8.49 -12.22
N ASN A 424 -17.99 8.09 -12.09
CA ASN A 424 -19.15 8.87 -12.55
C ASN A 424 -19.11 9.26 -14.03
N LYS A 425 -18.47 8.42 -14.87
CA LYS A 425 -18.27 8.67 -16.31
C LYS A 425 -17.53 9.98 -16.60
N ILE A 426 -16.76 10.50 -15.64
CA ILE A 426 -15.82 11.59 -15.85
C ILE A 426 -14.40 11.04 -15.70
N TRP A 427 -13.55 11.33 -16.69
CA TRP A 427 -12.19 10.82 -16.69
C TRP A 427 -11.24 11.76 -17.43
N ILE A 428 -10.19 12.21 -16.73
CA ILE A 428 -9.18 13.11 -17.30
C ILE A 428 -8.55 12.53 -18.55
N THR A 429 -8.18 11.24 -18.56
CA THR A 429 -7.59 10.57 -19.72
C THR A 429 -8.53 10.55 -20.91
N ALA A 430 -9.84 10.35 -20.71
CA ALA A 430 -10.82 10.36 -21.80
C ALA A 430 -10.96 11.75 -22.41
N ASP A 431 -10.96 12.79 -21.58
CA ASP A 431 -11.06 14.18 -22.02
C ASP A 431 -9.78 14.65 -22.72
N LEU A 432 -8.62 14.34 -22.16
CA LEU A 432 -7.34 14.66 -22.79
C LEU A 432 -7.15 13.90 -24.12
N LYS A 433 -7.68 12.69 -24.26
CA LYS A 433 -7.71 12.00 -25.57
C LYS A 433 -8.53 12.75 -26.63
N LYS A 434 -9.60 13.44 -26.24
CA LYS A 434 -10.37 14.29 -27.17
C LYS A 434 -9.59 15.54 -27.56
N VAL A 435 -8.82 16.11 -26.64
CA VAL A 435 -8.05 17.35 -26.86
C VAL A 435 -6.76 17.10 -27.66
N PHE A 436 -6.03 16.05 -27.32
CA PHE A 436 -4.68 15.78 -27.86
C PHE A 436 -4.64 14.63 -28.86
N GLY A 437 -5.74 13.88 -29.01
CA GLY A 437 -5.73 12.60 -29.70
C GLY A 437 -5.23 11.48 -28.77
N LYS A 438 -5.17 10.27 -29.33
CA LYS A 438 -4.82 9.05 -28.60
C LYS A 438 -3.57 8.38 -29.16
N ARG A 439 -2.85 7.64 -28.32
CA ARG A 439 -1.75 6.76 -28.67
C ARG A 439 -1.85 5.43 -27.91
N PRO A 440 -1.31 4.33 -28.44
CA PRO A 440 -1.18 3.08 -27.68
C PRO A 440 -0.37 3.30 -26.40
N GLY A 441 -0.89 2.87 -25.26
CA GLY A 441 -0.18 2.85 -23.98
C GLY A 441 0.47 1.49 -23.69
N PRO A 442 1.38 1.43 -22.72
CA PRO A 442 2.14 0.22 -22.37
C PRO A 442 1.27 -0.96 -21.91
N GLY A 443 0.10 -0.70 -21.33
CA GLY A 443 -0.84 -1.74 -20.88
C GLY A 443 -1.92 -2.14 -21.90
N GLY A 444 -1.73 -1.85 -23.20
CA GLY A 444 -2.73 -2.15 -24.23
C GLY A 444 -3.96 -1.22 -24.24
N HIS A 445 -4.00 -0.22 -23.37
CA HIS A 445 -5.04 0.82 -23.33
C HIS A 445 -4.56 2.12 -24.00
N ASP A 446 -5.47 2.83 -24.67
CA ASP A 446 -5.20 4.13 -25.28
C ASP A 446 -4.96 5.22 -24.23
N GLN A 447 -3.83 5.94 -24.37
CA GLN A 447 -3.44 7.11 -23.58
C GLN A 447 -3.54 8.41 -24.40
N PRO A 448 -3.67 9.60 -23.78
CA PRO A 448 -3.61 10.87 -24.49
C PRO A 448 -2.24 11.06 -25.16
N LYS A 449 -2.24 11.63 -26.37
CA LYS A 449 -1.01 11.99 -27.09
C LYS A 449 -0.46 13.33 -26.58
N VAL A 450 -0.04 13.34 -25.32
CA VAL A 450 0.58 14.49 -24.64
C VAL A 450 1.81 14.02 -23.90
N ASP A 451 2.94 14.69 -24.16
CA ASP A 451 4.26 14.30 -23.67
C ASP A 451 4.76 15.20 -22.54
N ASP A 452 4.24 16.43 -22.45
CA ASP A 452 4.56 17.36 -21.38
C ASP A 452 3.37 18.26 -21.01
N ASP A 453 3.56 19.04 -19.95
CA ASP A 453 2.63 20.04 -19.46
C ASP A 453 3.11 21.47 -19.76
N SER A 454 3.58 21.67 -21.00
CA SER A 454 3.90 23.00 -21.53
C SER A 454 2.70 23.96 -21.45
N VAL A 455 2.98 25.26 -21.48
CA VAL A 455 1.94 26.31 -21.44
C VAL A 455 0.90 26.10 -22.52
N ASP A 456 1.32 25.78 -23.74
CA ASP A 456 0.43 25.51 -24.88
C ASP A 456 -0.46 24.29 -24.63
N ALA A 457 0.08 23.23 -24.02
CA ALA A 457 -0.70 22.06 -23.64
C ALA A 457 -1.72 22.41 -22.54
N VAL A 458 -1.32 23.18 -21.53
CA VAL A 458 -2.23 23.67 -20.48
C VAL A 458 -3.36 24.50 -21.09
N ASP A 459 -3.05 25.43 -21.99
CA ASP A 459 -4.06 26.29 -22.63
C ASP A 459 -5.00 25.50 -23.54
N LYS A 460 -4.48 24.50 -24.25
CA LYS A 460 -5.30 23.60 -25.07
C LYS A 460 -6.25 22.74 -24.21
N ALA A 461 -5.79 22.28 -23.05
CA ALA A 461 -6.61 21.52 -22.09
C ALA A 461 -7.58 22.41 -21.30
N ALA A 462 -7.27 23.70 -21.13
CA ALA A 462 -8.02 24.61 -20.25
C ALA A 462 -9.52 24.62 -20.56
N LYS A 463 -9.92 24.60 -21.85
CA LYS A 463 -11.34 24.60 -22.23
C LYS A 463 -12.12 23.41 -21.63
N ILE A 464 -11.55 22.21 -21.67
CA ILE A 464 -12.25 21.02 -21.14
C ILE A 464 -12.23 21.01 -19.61
N PHE A 465 -11.16 21.49 -18.99
CA PHE A 465 -11.10 21.63 -17.54
C PHE A 465 -12.07 22.70 -17.03
N ASP A 466 -12.12 23.87 -17.68
CA ASP A 466 -13.07 24.93 -17.35
C ASP A 466 -14.52 24.41 -17.44
N GLN A 467 -14.84 23.56 -18.43
CA GLN A 467 -16.15 22.89 -18.50
C GLN A 467 -16.40 21.93 -17.33
N ARG A 468 -15.41 21.11 -16.94
CA ARG A 468 -15.56 20.14 -15.85
C ARG A 468 -15.67 20.80 -14.48
N PHE A 469 -15.04 21.95 -14.31
CA PHE A 469 -14.90 22.63 -13.04
C PHE A 469 -15.59 24.00 -12.99
N ALA A 470 -16.51 24.28 -13.91
CA ALA A 470 -17.22 25.55 -14.03
C ALA A 470 -17.92 26.01 -12.73
N ALA A 471 -18.29 25.08 -11.84
CA ALA A 471 -18.93 25.40 -10.57
C ALA A 471 -18.00 26.08 -9.53
N TRP A 472 -16.68 26.11 -9.78
CA TRP A 472 -15.67 26.66 -8.86
C TRP A 472 -14.82 27.78 -9.46
N LEU A 473 -15.08 28.14 -10.73
CA LEU A 473 -14.47 29.26 -11.44
C LEU A 473 -15.39 30.48 -11.33
#